data_AF-A0A3A4RXH3-F1
#
_entry.id   AF-A0A3A4RXH3-F1
#
_cell.length_a   1.000
_cell.length_b   1.000
_cell.length_c   1.000
_cell.angle_alpha   90.00
_cell.angle_beta   90.00
_cell.angle_gamma   90.00
#
_symmetry.space_group_name_H-M   'P 1'
#
loop_
_entity.id
_entity.type
_entity.pdbx_description
1 polymer ?
#
loop_
_entity_poly.entity_id
_entity_poly.type
_entity_poly.pdbx_seq_one_letter_code
_entity_poly.pdbx_strand_id
1 'polypeptide(L)'
;MLELPKTAVLAFDESGVVEIHADATTAAIAYEGIDVESGVVSFFDADGHGLDAHFITPNEHGSLLRFLKWVKSGTYTLVLAAEPEKPIALAFSEAVALEKNEWFETLDALMAHLRSRGVVVDFSP
;
A
#
# COMPACT_ATOMS: atom_id res chain seq x y z
N MET A 1 21.47 9.23 -6.31
CA MET A 1 20.22 8.84 -5.63
C MET A 1 19.09 9.48 -6.40
N LEU A 2 18.17 8.69 -6.94
CA LEU A 2 16.98 9.21 -7.62
C LEU A 2 16.02 9.74 -6.55
N GLU A 3 15.35 10.86 -6.82
CA GLU A 3 14.29 11.35 -5.92
C GLU A 3 13.04 10.48 -6.07
N LEU A 4 12.36 10.20 -4.95
CA LEU A 4 11.08 9.52 -4.97
C LEU A 4 10.04 10.41 -5.67
N PRO A 5 9.39 9.94 -6.76
CA PRO A 5 8.37 10.71 -7.45
C PRO A 5 7.23 11.11 -6.50
N LYS A 6 6.65 12.30 -6.69
CA LYS A 6 5.48 12.73 -5.91
C LYS A 6 4.25 11.83 -6.13
N THR A 7 4.19 11.17 -7.27
CA THR A 7 3.11 10.23 -7.61
C THR A 7 3.32 8.87 -6.96
N ALA A 8 4.50 8.60 -6.40
CA ALA A 8 4.83 7.26 -5.92
C ALA A 8 3.89 6.82 -4.79
N VAL A 9 3.66 5.51 -4.76
CA VAL A 9 2.85 4.84 -3.75
C VAL A 9 3.71 3.83 -3.03
N LEU A 10 3.63 3.86 -1.70
CA LEU A 10 4.22 2.91 -0.79
C LEU A 10 3.14 1.89 -0.43
N ALA A 11 3.37 0.62 -0.75
CA ALA A 11 2.49 -0.48 -0.38
C ALA A 11 3.15 -1.29 0.75
N PHE A 12 2.41 -1.52 1.82
CA PHE A 12 2.84 -2.29 2.99
C PHE A 12 2.02 -3.56 3.05
N ASP A 13 2.64 -4.71 2.83
CA ASP A 13 1.96 -6.00 2.90
C ASP A 13 1.92 -6.57 4.33
N GLU A 14 1.12 -7.62 4.54
CA GLU A 14 0.99 -8.30 5.83
C GLU A 14 2.27 -9.01 6.29
N SER A 15 3.24 -9.22 5.39
CA SER A 15 4.53 -9.82 5.71
C SER A 15 5.53 -8.79 6.24
N GLY A 16 5.16 -7.51 6.27
CA GLY A 16 6.02 -6.39 6.66
C GLY A 16 7.01 -5.99 5.57
N VAL A 17 6.78 -6.38 4.32
CA VAL A 17 7.57 -5.91 3.18
C VAL A 17 6.95 -4.61 2.65
N VAL A 18 7.80 -3.62 2.40
CA VAL A 18 7.41 -2.38 1.74
C VAL A 18 7.78 -2.46 0.27
N GLU A 19 6.81 -2.21 -0.60
CA GLU A 19 7.01 -2.04 -2.04
C GLU A 19 6.82 -0.56 -2.42
N ILE A 20 7.57 -0.10 -3.43
CA ILE A 20 7.46 1.26 -3.96
C ILE A 20 7.04 1.17 -5.42
N HIS A 21 5.92 1.81 -5.75
CA HIS A 21 5.42 1.92 -7.11
C HIS A 21 5.52 3.37 -7.61
N ALA A 22 5.79 3.55 -8.89
CA ALA A 22 5.98 4.89 -9.47
C ALA A 22 4.69 5.75 -9.43
N ASP A 23 3.53 5.10 -9.46
CA ASP A 23 2.21 5.72 -9.38
C ASP A 23 1.14 4.79 -8.82
N ALA A 24 -0.02 5.37 -8.51
CA ALA A 24 -1.20 4.66 -8.01
C ALA A 24 -1.73 3.59 -8.97
N THR A 25 -1.59 3.78 -10.28
CA THR A 25 -2.04 2.79 -11.28
C THR A 25 -1.17 1.54 -11.22
N THR A 26 0.15 1.73 -11.13
CA THR A 26 1.12 0.64 -11.02
C THR A 26 0.92 -0.13 -9.71
N ALA A 27 0.69 0.57 -8.59
CA ALA A 27 0.35 -0.07 -7.31
C ALA A 27 -0.96 -0.88 -7.40
N ALA A 28 -2.02 -0.31 -7.98
CA ALA A 28 -3.31 -0.99 -8.10
C ALA A 28 -3.28 -2.25 -8.99
N ILE A 29 -2.33 -2.34 -9.93
CA ILE A 29 -2.12 -3.52 -10.78
C ILE A 29 -1.33 -4.61 -10.04
N ALA A 30 -0.49 -4.24 -9.06
CA ALA A 30 0.37 -5.17 -8.35
C ALA A 30 -0.39 -6.09 -7.38
N TYR A 31 -1.55 -5.65 -6.88
CA TYR A 31 -2.34 -6.38 -5.87
C TYR A 31 -3.74 -6.74 -6.37
N GLU A 32 -4.20 -7.96 -6.07
CA GLU A 32 -5.57 -8.34 -6.38
C GLU A 32 -6.54 -7.55 -5.51
N GLY A 33 -7.68 -7.15 -6.07
CA GLY A 33 -8.71 -6.42 -5.32
C GLY A 33 -9.26 -7.19 -4.11
N ILE A 34 -9.06 -8.51 -4.03
CA ILE A 34 -9.44 -9.32 -2.86
C ILE A 34 -8.46 -9.08 -1.71
N ASP A 35 -7.15 -9.06 -2.00
CA ASP A 35 -6.11 -8.79 -1.01
C ASP A 35 -6.31 -7.41 -0.40
N VAL A 36 -6.61 -6.43 -1.27
CA VAL A 36 -6.92 -5.06 -0.88
C VAL A 36 -8.21 -4.95 -0.05
N GLU A 37 -9.30 -5.61 -0.46
CA GLU A 37 -10.55 -5.62 0.32
C GLU A 37 -10.37 -6.29 1.68
N SER A 38 -9.47 -7.27 1.78
CA SER A 38 -9.17 -7.97 3.04
C SER A 38 -8.19 -7.23 3.96
N GLY A 39 -7.64 -6.09 3.54
CA GLY A 39 -6.68 -5.31 4.32
C GLY A 39 -5.28 -5.93 4.40
N VAL A 40 -4.95 -6.89 3.51
CA VAL A 40 -3.63 -7.53 3.45
C VAL A 40 -2.54 -6.57 3.00
N VAL A 41 -2.93 -5.46 2.37
CA VAL A 41 -2.02 -4.39 1.96
C VAL A 41 -2.60 -3.03 2.34
N SER A 42 -1.73 -2.15 2.84
CA SER A 42 -2.04 -0.74 3.11
C SER A 42 -1.24 0.16 2.17
N PHE A 43 -1.86 1.22 1.65
CA PHE A 43 -1.23 2.11 0.69
C PHE A 43 -1.06 3.52 1.25
N PHE A 44 0.08 4.15 0.93
CA PHE A 44 0.36 5.54 1.26
C PHE A 44 0.99 6.26 0.08
N ASP A 45 0.71 7.55 -0.10
CA ASP A 45 1.41 8.37 -1.08
C ASP A 45 2.83 8.75 -0.62
N ALA A 46 3.60 9.39 -1.51
CA ALA A 46 4.95 9.87 -1.22
C ALA A 46 5.04 10.98 -0.15
N ASP A 47 3.90 11.54 0.28
CA ASP A 47 3.79 12.52 1.37
C ASP A 47 3.28 11.87 2.67
N GLY A 48 3.07 10.55 2.66
CA GLY A 48 2.67 9.75 3.81
C GLY A 48 1.17 9.77 4.12
N HIS A 49 0.33 10.27 3.21
CA HIS A 49 -1.12 10.18 3.37
C HIS A 49 -1.61 8.78 2.99
N GLY A 50 -2.54 8.24 3.77
CA GLY A 50 -3.16 6.95 3.45
C GLY A 50 -4.02 7.02 2.20
N LEU A 51 -4.04 5.93 1.45
CA LEU A 51 -4.82 5.76 0.23
C LEU A 51 -5.79 4.60 0.38
N ASP A 52 -7.06 4.84 0.06
CA ASP A 52 -8.11 3.83 0.06
C ASP A 52 -8.35 3.30 -1.36
N ALA A 53 -8.77 2.04 -1.45
CA ALA A 53 -9.22 1.45 -2.69
C ALA A 53 -10.69 1.82 -2.98
N HIS A 54 -10.90 2.51 -4.09
CA HIS A 54 -12.23 2.76 -4.62
C HIS A 54 -12.51 1.76 -5.75
N PHE A 55 -13.34 0.76 -5.46
CA PHE A 55 -13.71 -0.28 -6.42
C PHE A 55 -14.60 0.28 -7.53
N ILE A 56 -14.07 0.25 -8.75
CA ILE A 56 -14.78 0.58 -10.00
C ILE A 56 -15.69 -0.59 -10.38
N THR A 57 -15.18 -1.81 -10.26
CA THR A 57 -15.95 -3.05 -10.34
C THR A 57 -15.79 -3.78 -9.01
N PRO A 58 -16.86 -4.12 -8.30
CA PRO A 58 -16.76 -4.81 -7.02
C PRO A 58 -16.21 -6.23 -7.20
N ASN A 59 -15.63 -6.78 -6.13
CA ASN A 59 -15.33 -8.21 -6.05
C ASN A 59 -16.64 -9.02 -6.13
N GLU A 60 -16.65 -10.08 -6.94
CA GLU A 60 -17.79 -10.99 -7.02
C GLU A 60 -17.48 -12.25 -6.21
N HIS A 61 -18.37 -12.60 -5.28
CA HIS A 61 -18.28 -13.83 -4.51
C HIS A 61 -19.50 -14.70 -4.82
N GLY A 62 -19.28 -16.00 -5.01
CA GLY A 62 -20.38 -16.94 -5.20
C GLY A 62 -20.07 -18.33 -4.66
N SER A 63 -21.10 -19.16 -4.57
CA SER A 63 -20.97 -20.58 -4.20
C SER A 63 -21.70 -21.42 -5.24
N LEU A 64 -20.96 -22.23 -6.00
CA LEU A 64 -21.52 -23.21 -6.92
C LEU A 64 -21.64 -24.54 -6.17
N LEU A 65 -22.86 -24.89 -5.75
CA LEU A 65 -23.10 -25.94 -4.74
C LEU A 65 -22.52 -25.54 -3.37
N ARG A 66 -23.09 -26.04 -2.28
CA ARG A 66 -22.81 -25.62 -0.88
C ARG A 66 -21.32 -25.74 -0.45
N PHE A 67 -20.45 -26.28 -1.30
CA PHE A 67 -19.06 -26.65 -1.03
C PHE A 67 -18.03 -25.98 -1.95
N LEU A 68 -18.42 -25.37 -3.09
CA LEU A 68 -17.45 -24.72 -3.98
C LEU A 68 -17.67 -23.20 -3.99
N LYS A 69 -16.87 -22.47 -3.20
CA LYS A 69 -16.84 -21.01 -3.25
C LYS A 69 -15.93 -20.57 -4.40
N TRP A 70 -16.35 -19.53 -5.12
CA TRP A 70 -15.52 -18.85 -6.10
C TRP A 70 -15.47 -17.36 -5.77
N VAL A 71 -14.34 -16.73 -6.08
CA VAL A 71 -14.17 -15.29 -5.98
C VAL A 71 -13.58 -14.81 -7.29
N LYS A 72 -14.07 -13.68 -7.79
CA LYS A 72 -13.52 -12.97 -8.94
C LYS A 72 -13.16 -11.58 -8.47
N SER A 73 -11.88 -11.25 -8.61
CA SER A 73 -11.37 -9.95 -8.23
C SER A 73 -11.95 -8.86 -9.15
N GLY A 74 -12.39 -7.78 -8.53
CA GLY A 74 -12.82 -6.55 -9.16
C GLY A 74 -11.66 -5.69 -9.61
N THR A 75 -11.96 -4.44 -9.97
CA THR A 75 -10.95 -3.44 -10.33
C THR A 75 -11.17 -2.21 -9.45
N TYR A 76 -10.09 -1.57 -9.03
CA TYR A 76 -10.12 -0.42 -8.15
C TYR A 76 -9.09 0.63 -8.57
N THR A 77 -9.26 1.84 -8.04
CA THR A 77 -8.23 2.88 -8.08
C THR A 77 -7.91 3.30 -6.65
N LEU A 78 -6.68 3.74 -6.42
CA LEU A 78 -6.30 4.33 -5.14
C LEU A 78 -6.70 5.81 -5.12
N VAL A 79 -7.31 6.24 -4.02
CA VAL A 79 -7.71 7.62 -3.77
C VAL A 79 -7.28 8.04 -2.37
N LEU A 80 -7.13 9.34 -2.14
CA LEU A 80 -6.79 9.85 -0.81
C LEU A 80 -7.84 9.43 0.21
N ALA A 81 -7.42 8.77 1.29
CA ALA A 81 -8.29 8.37 2.37
C ALA A 81 -8.79 9.63 3.11
N ALA A 82 -10.09 9.69 3.39
CA ALA A 82 -10.64 10.74 4.25
C ALA A 82 -10.20 10.54 5.70
N GLU A 83 -10.21 9.29 6.15
CA GLU A 83 -9.76 8.83 7.46
C GLU A 83 -8.98 7.52 7.25
N PRO A 84 -7.65 7.55 7.20
CA PRO A 84 -6.86 6.35 6.94
C PRO A 84 -7.00 5.36 8.11
N GLU A 85 -7.10 4.07 7.80
CA GLU A 85 -7.25 2.99 8.79
C GLU A 85 -6.12 2.99 9.84
N LYS A 86 -4.89 3.27 9.39
CA LYS A 86 -3.73 3.44 10.26
C LYS A 86 -2.80 4.56 9.78
N PRO A 87 -2.08 5.24 10.70
CA PRO A 87 -1.04 6.18 10.32
C PRO A 87 0.16 5.44 9.72
N ILE A 88 0.87 6.10 8.80
CA ILE A 88 2.06 5.52 8.14
C ILE A 88 3.17 5.13 9.14
N ALA A 89 3.29 5.86 10.26
CA ALA A 89 4.21 5.52 11.34
C ALA A 89 3.96 4.10 11.90
N LEU A 90 2.68 3.71 12.06
CA LEU A 90 2.34 2.37 12.52
C LEU A 90 2.73 1.33 11.46
N ALA A 91 2.44 1.60 10.19
CA ALA A 91 2.83 0.71 9.08
C ALA A 91 4.36 0.51 9.01
N PHE A 92 5.15 1.58 9.21
CA PHE A 92 6.62 1.45 9.29
C PHE A 92 7.11 0.70 10.54
N SER A 93 6.40 0.78 11.66
CA SER A 93 6.76 -0.01 12.86
C SER A 93 6.53 -1.52 12.68
N GLU A 94 5.64 -1.88 11.75
CA GLU A 94 5.34 -3.27 11.35
C GLU A 94 6.25 -3.74 10.20
N ALA A 95 6.87 -2.81 9.47
CA ALA A 95 7.74 -3.10 8.34
C ALA A 95 9.08 -3.69 8.78
N VAL A 96 9.49 -4.78 8.12
CA VAL A 96 10.75 -5.51 8.38
C VAL A 96 11.72 -5.43 7.20
N ALA A 97 11.25 -5.14 5.99
CA ALA A 97 12.07 -5.11 4.79
C ALA A 97 11.55 -4.12 3.75
N LEU A 98 12.43 -3.72 2.84
CA LEU A 98 12.12 -2.97 1.63
C LEU A 98 12.40 -3.87 0.43
N GLU A 99 11.41 -4.07 -0.44
CA GLU A 99 11.59 -4.79 -1.69
C GLU A 99 12.57 -4.04 -2.60
N LYS A 100 13.32 -4.78 -3.42
CA LYS A 100 14.31 -4.17 -4.30
C LYS A 100 13.64 -3.19 -5.27
N ASN A 101 14.13 -1.96 -5.29
CA ASN A 101 13.59 -0.88 -6.11
C ASN A 101 14.72 0.02 -6.67
N GLU A 102 14.37 1.04 -7.45
CA GLU A 102 15.33 1.94 -8.10
C GLU A 102 15.69 3.19 -7.29
N TRP A 103 15.00 3.48 -6.19
CA TRP A 103 15.13 4.72 -5.42
C TRP A 103 15.99 4.57 -4.16
N PHE A 104 15.75 3.50 -3.40
CA PHE A 104 16.36 3.29 -2.09
C PHE A 104 16.90 1.88 -1.96
N GLU A 105 18.11 1.77 -1.40
CA GLU A 105 18.77 0.50 -1.14
C GLU A 105 18.25 -0.17 0.14
N THR A 106 17.77 0.61 1.11
CA THR A 106 17.35 0.12 2.43
C THR A 106 16.08 0.81 2.90
N LEU A 107 15.35 0.13 3.79
CA LEU A 107 14.18 0.69 4.48
C LEU A 107 14.55 1.97 5.26
N ASP A 108 15.69 1.97 5.94
CA ASP A 108 16.20 3.14 6.66
C ASP A 108 16.41 4.36 5.74
N ALA A 109 16.90 4.15 4.51
CA ALA A 109 17.09 5.21 3.53
C ALA A 109 15.76 5.81 3.08
N LEU A 110 14.74 4.96 2.85
CA LEU A 110 13.37 5.42 2.56
C LEU A 110 12.81 6.24 3.73
N MET A 111 12.87 5.71 4.97
CA MET A 111 12.37 6.41 6.15
C MET A 111 13.08 7.75 6.37
N ALA A 112 14.42 7.80 6.21
CA ALA A 112 15.18 9.03 6.30
C ALA A 112 14.76 10.06 5.23
N HIS A 113 14.49 9.62 4.00
CA HIS A 113 13.97 10.49 2.95
C HIS A 113 12.60 11.06 3.33
N LEU A 114 11.66 10.24 3.77
CA LEU A 114 10.32 10.68 4.18
C LEU A 114 10.36 11.65 5.36
N ARG A 115 11.20 11.39 6.38
CA ARG A 115 11.45 12.34 7.48
C ARG A 115 11.93 13.70 6.98
N SER A 116 12.84 13.72 5.99
CA SER A 116 13.35 14.97 5.41
C SER A 116 12.26 15.80 4.70
N ARG A 117 11.15 15.17 4.32
CA ARG A 117 9.96 15.80 3.74
C ARG A 117 8.89 16.16 4.78
N GLY A 118 9.14 15.89 6.07
CA GLY A 118 8.21 16.16 7.16
C GLY A 118 7.20 15.05 7.45
N VAL A 119 7.35 13.88 6.84
CA VAL A 119 6.50 12.71 7.13
C VAL A 119 6.90 12.10 8.47
N VAL A 120 5.91 11.86 9.34
CA VAL A 120 6.11 11.18 10.62
C VAL A 120 6.08 9.68 10.40
N VAL A 121 7.26 9.05 10.41
CA VAL A 121 7.43 7.60 10.18
C VAL A 121 7.81 6.82 11.44
N ASP A 122 8.00 7.52 12.56
CA ASP A 122 8.32 6.92 13.85
C ASP A 122 7.05 6.81 14.70
N PHE A 123 6.69 5.60 15.11
CA PHE A 123 5.56 5.37 16.01
C PHE A 123 6.01 5.55 17.47
N SER A 124 5.39 6.49 18.18
CA SER A 124 5.49 6.60 19.64
C SER A 124 4.15 6.22 20.26
N PRO A 125 4.07 5.15 21.05
CA PRO A 125 2.84 4.75 21.74
C PRO A 125 2.41 5.75 22.83
#